data_AF-A0A2K1NZG4-F1
#
_entry.id   AF-A0A2K1NZG4-F1
#
_cell.length_a   1.000
_cell.length_b   1.000
_cell.length_c   1.000
_cell.angle_alpha   90.00
_cell.angle_beta   90.00
_cell.angle_gamma   90.00
#
_symmetry.space_group_name_H-M   'P 1'
#
loop_
_entity.id
_entity.type
_entity.pdbx_description
1 polymer ?
#
loop_
_entity_poly.entity_id
_entity_poly.type
_entity_poly.pdbx_seq_one_letter_code
_entity_poly.pdbx_strand_id
1 'polypeptide(L)'
;MFLKSIRGRITLIIAIILILFGAAVFFNIYSLIISNQGLESYKNLSDETSRISEIEMNFFEAALALKDYVIYYDAETQKNFLINISNIKDEFMNEASESTEIVNLRSYIVAYENLFNQIVDLNAEKENLIEQEFTKIADNLKQTISIFKENAQKNNVSTIVFYADSSLQIVDNIIYLSNMYFSSKSVGDKNNVLGAFNELDSQLLIMQYGLTSDDLRKLFTEMQAYVNDFKSVFIQIVETIESQEPIIQQMEEMRVEILDLLEEQRAELKVQQDTLGPTLIEENNTAIMLTIILTVIAFVVSIIMVIYLIRSITKPLTEFRNKINQFKEGDLTVDFESKSKDEIGQMANALSAMSKELRKSMSSIKGASEKVDNASIKLTKASQESRNNSEELKTQMDIIQTSAEETAGNVEEVTSGVDEV
;
A
#
# COMPACT_ATOMS: atom_id res chain seq x y z
N MET A 1 -35.15 26.20 25.62
CA MET A 1 -36.52 25.99 25.10
C MET A 1 -36.65 24.68 24.31
N PHE A 2 -35.61 24.28 23.55
CA PHE A 2 -35.60 23.06 22.71
C PHE A 2 -35.84 21.72 23.44
N LEU A 3 -35.24 21.47 24.62
CA LEU A 3 -35.41 20.21 25.36
C LEU A 3 -36.82 19.97 25.93
N LYS A 4 -37.67 21.01 25.94
CA LYS A 4 -39.02 20.91 26.48
C LYS A 4 -39.99 20.23 25.51
N SER A 5 -39.71 20.20 24.21
CA SER A 5 -40.55 19.53 23.20
C SER A 5 -40.07 18.12 22.87
N ILE A 6 -40.99 17.23 22.50
CA ILE A 6 -40.72 15.87 22.03
C ILE A 6 -39.81 15.92 20.80
N ARG A 7 -40.12 16.81 19.85
CA ARG A 7 -39.30 17.03 18.65
C ARG A 7 -37.86 17.39 19.00
N GLY A 8 -37.66 18.26 19.99
CA GLY A 8 -36.32 18.67 20.42
C GLY A 8 -35.53 17.53 21.05
N ARG A 9 -36.17 16.68 21.86
CA ARG A 9 -35.52 15.49 22.44
C ARG A 9 -35.12 14.47 21.36
N ILE A 10 -36.02 14.17 20.41
CA ILE A 10 -35.73 13.25 19.30
C ILE A 10 -34.55 13.77 18.46
N THR A 11 -34.59 15.04 18.08
CA THR A 11 -33.54 15.67 17.25
C THR A 11 -32.19 15.62 17.96
N LEU A 12 -32.16 15.90 19.27
CA LEU A 12 -30.93 15.84 20.06
C LEU A 12 -30.36 14.42 20.13
N ILE A 13 -31.21 13.42 20.36
CA ILE A 13 -30.77 12.01 20.43
C ILE A 13 -30.18 11.57 19.09
N ILE A 14 -30.87 11.84 17.98
CA ILE A 14 -30.38 11.51 16.64
C ILE A 14 -29.06 12.22 16.37
N ALA A 15 -28.94 13.51 16.71
CA ALA A 15 -27.71 14.26 16.54
C ALA A 15 -26.54 13.65 17.35
N ILE A 16 -26.77 13.26 18.61
CA ILE A 16 -25.72 12.63 19.44
C ILE A 16 -25.28 11.29 18.84
N ILE A 17 -26.22 10.43 18.43
CA ILE A 17 -25.90 9.14 17.81
C ILE A 17 -25.11 9.34 16.52
N LEU A 18 -25.54 10.26 15.65
CA LEU A 18 -24.84 10.56 14.40
C LEU A 18 -23.45 11.14 14.63
N ILE A 19 -23.27 12.00 15.63
CA ILE A 19 -21.96 12.55 15.97
C ILE A 19 -21.02 11.46 16.48
N LEU A 20 -21.50 10.59 17.39
CA LEU A 20 -20.69 9.48 17.92
C LEU A 20 -20.33 8.47 16.84
N PHE A 21 -21.30 8.10 16.01
CA PHE A 21 -21.06 7.19 14.89
C PHE A 21 -20.12 7.82 13.86
N GLY A 22 -20.32 9.09 13.50
CA GLY A 22 -19.45 9.82 12.60
C GLY A 22 -18.02 9.94 13.11
N ALA A 23 -17.83 10.18 14.42
CA ALA A 23 -16.51 10.21 15.04
C ALA A 23 -15.81 8.85 15.00
N ALA A 24 -16.55 7.76 15.28
CA ALA A 24 -16.01 6.40 15.20
C ALA A 24 -15.60 6.02 13.76
N VAL A 25 -16.45 6.34 12.78
CA VAL A 25 -16.15 6.11 11.35
C VAL A 25 -14.97 6.94 10.89
N PHE A 26 -14.92 8.22 11.27
CA PHE A 26 -13.80 9.11 10.94
C PHE A 26 -12.48 8.57 11.50
N PHE A 27 -12.45 8.15 12.77
CA PHE A 27 -11.27 7.57 13.38
C PHE A 27 -10.83 6.28 12.69
N ASN A 28 -11.78 5.42 12.33
CA ASN A 28 -11.48 4.18 11.62
C ASN A 28 -10.87 4.43 10.23
N ILE A 29 -11.44 5.36 9.46
CA ILE A 29 -10.89 5.75 8.15
C ILE A 29 -9.49 6.34 8.31
N TYR A 30 -9.31 7.26 9.28
CA TYR A 30 -8.01 7.87 9.56
C TYR A 30 -6.93 6.84 9.92
N SER A 31 -7.27 5.89 10.80
CA SER A 31 -6.38 4.79 11.18
C SER A 31 -6.02 3.90 9.99
N LEU A 32 -6.98 3.60 9.12
CA LEU A 32 -6.75 2.76 7.94
C LEU A 32 -5.84 3.45 6.92
N ILE A 33 -5.96 4.78 6.76
CA ILE A 33 -5.07 5.58 5.91
C ILE A 33 -3.62 5.51 6.43
N ILE A 34 -3.41 5.72 7.73
CA ILE A 34 -2.06 5.65 8.33
C ILE A 34 -1.47 4.24 8.17
N SER A 35 -2.27 3.21 8.46
CA SER A 35 -1.83 1.83 8.30
C SER A 35 -1.44 1.53 6.85
N ASN A 36 -2.22 2.01 5.87
CA ASN A 36 -1.93 1.83 4.46
C ASN A 36 -0.63 2.55 4.04
N GLN A 37 -0.40 3.78 4.49
CA GLN A 37 0.84 4.52 4.24
C GLN A 37 2.07 3.84 4.85
N GLY A 38 1.93 3.31 6.07
CA GLY A 38 2.97 2.54 6.72
C GLY A 38 3.31 1.26 5.94
N LEU A 39 2.28 0.54 5.49
CA LEU A 39 2.45 -0.68 4.68
C LEU A 39 3.10 -0.39 3.32
N GLU A 40 2.74 0.73 2.69
CA GLU A 40 3.38 1.21 1.45
C GLU A 40 4.86 1.54 1.68
N SER A 41 5.19 2.21 2.79
CA SER A 41 6.58 2.50 3.16
C SER A 41 7.39 1.21 3.41
N TYR A 42 6.82 0.25 4.12
CA TYR A 42 7.44 -1.06 4.34
C TYR A 42 7.64 -1.83 3.03
N LYS A 43 6.64 -1.80 2.13
CA LYS A 43 6.75 -2.41 0.80
C LYS A 43 7.87 -1.75 -0.01
N ASN A 44 7.94 -0.43 -0.07
CA ASN A 44 8.98 0.28 -0.81
C ASN A 44 10.39 -0.11 -0.30
N LEU A 45 10.55 -0.20 1.01
CA LEU A 45 11.81 -0.62 1.63
C LEU A 45 12.16 -2.10 1.32
N SER A 46 11.15 -2.96 1.20
CA SER A 46 11.31 -4.35 0.74
C SER A 46 11.74 -4.41 -0.72
N ASP A 47 11.13 -3.61 -1.58
CA ASP A 47 11.47 -3.53 -3.00
C ASP A 47 12.90 -3.01 -3.16
N GLU A 48 13.31 -2.00 -2.38
CA GLU A 48 14.67 -1.44 -2.37
C GLU A 48 15.72 -2.47 -1.90
N THR A 49 15.41 -3.24 -0.86
CA THR A 49 16.29 -4.33 -0.38
C THR A 49 16.46 -5.43 -1.43
N SER A 50 15.39 -5.77 -2.16
CA SER A 50 15.44 -6.73 -3.26
C SER A 50 16.36 -6.24 -4.38
N ARG A 51 16.24 -4.96 -4.76
CA ARG A 51 17.10 -4.35 -5.79
C ARG A 51 18.57 -4.38 -5.41
N ILE A 52 18.92 -3.98 -4.19
CA ILE A 52 20.32 -4.06 -3.72
C ILE A 52 20.83 -5.51 -3.77
N SER A 53 19.99 -6.49 -3.43
CA SER A 53 20.37 -7.91 -3.52
C SER A 53 20.57 -8.39 -4.96
N GLU A 54 19.78 -7.88 -5.90
CA GLU A 54 19.92 -8.15 -7.33
C GLU A 54 21.18 -7.50 -7.91
N ILE A 55 21.50 -6.27 -7.50
CA ILE A 55 22.77 -5.60 -7.85
C ILE A 55 23.96 -6.40 -7.31
N GLU A 56 23.91 -6.82 -6.05
CA GLU A 56 24.95 -7.64 -5.40
C GLU A 56 25.19 -8.95 -6.16
N MET A 57 24.12 -9.65 -6.53
CA MET A 57 24.20 -10.90 -7.29
C MET A 57 24.78 -10.71 -8.69
N ASN A 58 24.27 -9.74 -9.46
CA ASN A 58 24.82 -9.45 -10.79
C ASN A 58 26.29 -9.00 -10.68
N PHE A 59 26.66 -8.25 -9.64
CA PHE A 59 28.04 -7.80 -9.48
C PHE A 59 28.97 -8.97 -9.16
N PHE A 60 28.53 -9.89 -8.31
CA PHE A 60 29.24 -11.12 -8.03
C PHE A 60 29.46 -11.95 -9.30
N GLU A 61 28.43 -12.13 -10.13
CA GLU A 61 28.54 -12.82 -11.43
C GLU A 61 29.47 -12.09 -12.41
N ALA A 62 29.45 -10.75 -12.45
CA ALA A 62 30.39 -9.97 -13.23
C ALA A 62 31.83 -10.16 -12.75
N ALA A 63 32.07 -10.17 -11.42
CA ALA A 63 33.40 -10.41 -10.87
C ALA A 63 33.92 -11.83 -11.15
N LEU A 64 33.04 -12.84 -11.14
CA LEU A 64 33.40 -14.19 -11.58
C LEU A 64 33.74 -14.23 -13.08
N ALA A 65 32.93 -13.57 -13.91
CA ALA A 65 33.19 -13.48 -15.35
C ALA A 65 34.51 -12.77 -15.66
N LEU A 66 34.90 -11.73 -14.90
CA LEU A 66 36.22 -11.11 -15.00
C LEU A 66 37.32 -12.14 -14.73
N LYS A 67 37.20 -12.90 -13.64
CA LYS A 67 38.19 -13.90 -13.25
C LYS A 67 38.36 -14.98 -14.32
N ASP A 68 37.26 -15.42 -14.93
CA ASP A 68 37.33 -16.39 -16.02
C ASP A 68 37.89 -15.75 -17.30
N TYR A 69 37.52 -14.50 -17.60
CA TYR A 69 38.03 -13.78 -18.76
C TYR A 69 39.55 -13.59 -18.72
N VAL A 70 40.15 -13.24 -17.58
CA VAL A 70 41.62 -13.08 -17.48
C VAL A 70 42.40 -14.40 -17.60
N ILE A 71 41.70 -15.53 -17.51
CA ILE A 71 42.26 -16.88 -17.71
C ILE A 71 42.11 -17.31 -19.17
N TYR A 72 40.92 -17.16 -19.75
CA TYR A 72 40.58 -17.74 -21.06
C TYR A 72 40.55 -16.74 -22.21
N TYR A 73 40.29 -15.46 -21.94
CA TYR A 73 40.15 -14.37 -22.91
C TYR A 73 39.12 -14.65 -24.02
N ASP A 74 38.05 -15.36 -23.70
CA ASP A 74 37.02 -15.74 -24.67
C ASP A 74 35.86 -14.72 -24.73
N ALA A 75 35.15 -14.73 -25.86
CA ALA A 75 34.06 -13.79 -26.11
C ALA A 75 32.81 -14.07 -25.26
N GLU A 76 32.63 -15.30 -24.77
CA GLU A 76 31.47 -15.68 -23.96
C GLU A 76 31.58 -15.11 -22.55
N THR A 77 32.74 -15.25 -21.91
CA THR A 77 33.03 -14.64 -20.60
C THR A 77 32.98 -13.11 -20.68
N GLN A 78 33.53 -12.50 -21.74
CA GLN A 78 33.40 -11.06 -21.97
C GLN A 78 31.93 -10.61 -22.04
N LYS A 79 31.11 -11.33 -22.79
CA LYS A 79 29.68 -11.04 -22.91
C LYS A 79 28.96 -11.18 -21.57
N ASN A 80 29.28 -12.23 -20.80
CA ASN A 80 28.68 -12.47 -19.49
C ASN A 80 29.00 -11.35 -18.51
N PHE A 81 30.23 -10.84 -18.49
CA PHE A 81 30.61 -9.67 -17.71
C PHE A 81 29.73 -8.46 -18.07
N LEU A 82 29.65 -8.13 -19.37
CA LEU A 82 28.94 -6.94 -19.85
C LEU A 82 27.42 -7.02 -19.61
N ILE A 83 26.82 -8.20 -19.72
CA ILE A 83 25.38 -8.40 -19.43
C ILE A 83 25.10 -8.10 -17.96
N ASN A 84 25.89 -8.66 -17.04
CA ASN A 84 25.67 -8.44 -15.61
C ASN A 84 25.89 -6.98 -15.21
N ILE A 85 26.90 -6.32 -15.78
CA ILE A 85 27.10 -4.86 -15.60
C ILE A 85 25.92 -4.05 -16.16
N SER A 86 25.38 -4.45 -17.31
CA SER A 86 24.19 -3.79 -17.87
C SER A 86 22.97 -3.94 -16.95
N ASN A 87 22.72 -5.14 -16.42
CA ASN A 87 21.62 -5.39 -15.50
C ASN A 87 21.74 -4.51 -14.24
N ILE A 88 22.95 -4.36 -13.68
CA ILE A 88 23.20 -3.47 -12.55
C ILE A 88 22.85 -2.01 -12.89
N LYS A 89 23.26 -1.54 -14.06
CA LYS A 89 22.96 -0.17 -14.50
C LYS A 89 21.46 0.05 -14.69
N ASP A 90 20.75 -0.95 -15.21
CA ASP A 90 19.30 -0.89 -15.39
C ASP A 90 18.57 -0.78 -14.05
N GLU A 91 19.03 -1.49 -13.01
CA GLU A 91 18.52 -1.33 -11.64
C GLU A 91 18.73 0.10 -11.11
N PHE A 92 19.90 0.70 -11.34
CA PHE A 92 20.16 2.09 -10.96
C PHE A 92 19.33 3.12 -11.74
N MET A 93 18.95 2.85 -13.00
CA MET A 93 18.09 3.76 -13.76
C MET A 93 16.68 3.85 -13.20
N ASN A 94 16.23 2.77 -12.55
CA ASN A 94 14.91 2.68 -11.90
C ASN A 94 14.93 3.22 -10.46
N GLU A 95 16.06 3.73 -10.00
CA GLU A 95 16.27 4.26 -8.66
C GLU A 95 16.30 5.79 -8.69
N ALA A 96 15.35 6.41 -7.97
CA ALA A 96 15.27 7.87 -7.82
C ALA A 96 16.14 8.40 -6.66
N SER A 97 16.79 7.50 -5.90
CA SER A 97 17.62 7.87 -4.75
C SER A 97 18.90 8.57 -5.22
N GLU A 98 19.16 9.75 -4.64
CA GLU A 98 20.39 10.51 -4.85
C GLU A 98 21.28 10.48 -3.60
N SER A 99 21.21 9.42 -2.80
CA SER A 99 22.14 9.26 -1.67
C SER A 99 23.58 9.24 -2.16
N THR A 100 24.51 9.73 -1.33
CA THR A 100 25.92 9.85 -1.72
C THR A 100 26.50 8.47 -2.02
N GLU A 101 26.05 7.46 -1.27
CA GLU A 101 26.43 6.07 -1.34
C GLU A 101 26.00 5.43 -2.67
N ILE A 102 24.75 5.63 -3.10
CA ILE A 102 24.25 5.11 -4.39
C ILE A 102 24.93 5.80 -5.58
N VAL A 103 25.21 7.11 -5.47
CA VAL A 103 25.97 7.85 -6.48
C VAL A 103 27.41 7.33 -6.60
N ASN A 104 28.07 7.06 -5.47
CA ASN A 104 29.41 6.48 -5.44
C ASN A 104 29.40 5.08 -6.04
N LEU A 105 28.46 4.23 -5.63
CA LEU A 105 28.32 2.86 -6.14
C LEU A 105 28.13 2.85 -7.67
N ARG A 106 27.26 3.72 -8.21
CA ARG A 106 27.09 3.88 -9.66
C ARG A 106 28.39 4.28 -10.36
N SER A 107 29.14 5.21 -9.76
CA SER A 107 30.42 5.67 -10.30
C SER A 107 31.46 4.55 -10.31
N TYR A 108 31.50 3.74 -9.25
CA TYR A 108 32.38 2.57 -9.16
C TYR A 108 32.03 1.50 -10.20
N ILE A 109 30.75 1.18 -10.41
CA ILE A 109 30.33 0.21 -11.43
C ILE A 109 30.75 0.66 -12.84
N VAL A 110 30.62 1.95 -13.16
CA VAL A 110 31.08 2.51 -14.44
C VAL A 110 32.60 2.46 -14.55
N ALA A 111 33.33 2.80 -13.49
CA ALA A 111 34.79 2.70 -13.48
C ALA A 111 35.26 1.24 -13.65
N TYR A 112 34.60 0.30 -13.00
CA TYR A 112 34.88 -1.14 -13.08
C TYR A 112 34.71 -1.67 -14.51
N GLU A 113 33.62 -1.30 -15.18
CA GLU A 113 33.41 -1.64 -16.59
C GLU A 113 34.49 -1.03 -17.51
N ASN A 114 34.89 0.21 -17.27
CA ASN A 114 35.93 0.86 -18.07
C ASN A 114 37.30 0.19 -17.90
N LEU A 115 37.64 -0.27 -16.69
CA LEU A 115 38.86 -1.03 -16.44
C LEU A 115 38.80 -2.40 -17.13
N PHE A 116 37.65 -3.08 -17.09
CA PHE A 116 37.45 -4.33 -17.82
C PHE A 116 37.67 -4.15 -19.33
N ASN A 117 37.06 -3.12 -19.92
CA ASN A 117 37.23 -2.85 -21.35
C ASN A 117 38.68 -2.54 -21.72
N GLN A 118 39.46 -1.90 -20.85
CA GLN A 118 40.90 -1.72 -21.07
C GLN A 118 41.65 -3.06 -21.12
N ILE A 119 41.29 -4.03 -20.25
CA ILE A 119 41.88 -5.38 -20.30
C ILE A 119 41.52 -6.07 -21.63
N VAL A 120 40.27 -5.93 -22.09
CA VAL A 120 39.82 -6.46 -23.39
C VAL A 120 40.64 -5.87 -24.53
N ASP A 121 40.81 -4.55 -24.57
CA ASP A 121 41.56 -3.85 -25.60
C ASP A 121 43.03 -4.27 -25.61
N LEU A 122 43.67 -4.34 -24.43
CA LEU A 122 45.05 -4.82 -24.27
C LEU A 122 45.20 -6.27 -24.72
N ASN A 123 44.20 -7.11 -24.48
CA ASN A 123 44.23 -8.49 -24.97
C ASN A 123 44.14 -8.54 -26.50
N ALA A 124 43.27 -7.73 -27.11
CA ALA A 124 43.18 -7.64 -28.57
C ALA A 124 44.49 -7.13 -29.21
N GLU A 125 45.12 -6.13 -28.59
CA GLU A 125 46.45 -5.64 -28.98
C GLU A 125 47.51 -6.74 -28.89
N LYS A 126 47.55 -7.46 -27.77
CA LYS A 126 48.46 -8.60 -27.56
C LYS A 126 48.29 -9.68 -28.64
N GLU A 127 47.06 -10.10 -28.94
CA GLU A 127 46.80 -11.09 -30.00
C GLU A 127 47.25 -10.59 -31.38
N ASN A 128 46.99 -9.32 -31.69
CA ASN A 128 47.45 -8.72 -32.95
C ASN A 128 49.00 -8.69 -33.05
N LEU A 129 49.69 -8.31 -31.98
CA LEU A 129 51.16 -8.33 -31.94
C LEU A 129 51.71 -9.76 -32.13
N ILE A 130 51.07 -10.77 -31.54
CA ILE A 130 51.48 -12.18 -31.66
C ILE A 130 51.26 -12.69 -33.11
N GLU A 131 50.05 -12.50 -33.64
CA GLU A 131 49.65 -13.10 -34.92
C GLU A 131 50.22 -12.35 -36.12
N GLN A 132 50.14 -11.02 -36.13
CA GLN A 132 50.44 -10.21 -37.32
C GLN A 132 51.89 -9.74 -37.39
N GLU A 133 52.54 -9.56 -36.24
CA GLU A 133 53.89 -9.00 -36.17
C GLU A 133 54.93 -10.04 -35.76
N PHE A 134 54.82 -10.60 -34.56
CA PHE A 134 55.81 -11.52 -33.99
C PHE A 134 56.03 -12.75 -34.86
N THR A 135 54.94 -13.44 -35.23
CA THR A 135 54.99 -14.65 -36.08
C THR A 135 55.58 -14.32 -37.46
N LYS A 136 55.13 -13.22 -38.07
CA LYS A 136 55.59 -12.80 -39.40
C LYS A 136 57.07 -12.41 -39.43
N ILE A 137 57.54 -11.68 -38.42
CA ILE A 137 58.96 -11.33 -38.28
C ILE A 137 59.80 -12.58 -38.09
N ALA A 138 59.36 -13.52 -37.26
CA ALA A 138 60.05 -14.77 -37.03
C ALA A 138 60.20 -15.59 -38.33
N ASP A 139 59.14 -15.69 -39.13
CA ASP A 139 59.17 -16.39 -40.42
C ASP A 139 60.10 -15.71 -41.43
N ASN A 140 60.05 -14.37 -41.54
CA ASN A 140 60.95 -13.61 -42.39
C ASN A 140 62.41 -13.74 -41.96
N LEU A 141 62.67 -13.75 -40.64
CA LEU A 141 64.00 -13.99 -40.10
C LEU A 141 64.52 -15.38 -40.48
N LYS A 142 63.70 -16.44 -40.30
CA LYS A 142 64.07 -17.81 -40.71
C LYS A 142 64.35 -17.92 -42.21
N GLN A 143 63.52 -17.28 -43.04
CA GLN A 143 63.74 -17.24 -44.48
C GLN A 143 65.07 -16.54 -44.83
N THR A 144 65.35 -15.40 -44.19
CA THR A 144 66.60 -14.64 -44.40
C THR A 144 67.82 -15.44 -43.95
N ILE A 145 67.76 -16.11 -42.79
CA ILE A 145 68.83 -17.01 -42.32
C ILE A 145 69.04 -18.16 -43.31
N SER A 146 67.98 -18.70 -43.89
CA SER A 146 68.07 -19.80 -44.86
C SER A 146 68.73 -19.34 -46.18
N ILE A 147 68.40 -18.15 -46.68
CA ILE A 147 69.03 -17.54 -47.85
C ILE A 147 70.51 -17.22 -47.57
N PHE A 148 70.81 -16.70 -46.37
CA PHE A 148 72.17 -16.44 -45.92
C PHE A 148 73.01 -17.72 -45.86
N LYS A 149 72.44 -18.81 -45.31
CA LYS A 149 73.05 -20.14 -45.30
C LYS A 149 73.36 -20.65 -46.70
N GLU A 150 72.41 -20.57 -47.64
CA GLU A 150 72.61 -21.02 -49.03
C GLU A 150 73.74 -20.24 -49.73
N ASN A 151 73.80 -18.91 -49.51
CA ASN A 151 74.87 -18.08 -50.03
C ASN A 151 76.23 -18.43 -49.41
N ALA A 152 76.29 -18.68 -48.10
CA ALA A 152 77.52 -19.11 -47.44
C ALA A 152 78.03 -20.44 -47.99
N GLN A 153 77.11 -21.38 -48.27
CA GLN A 153 77.43 -22.67 -48.89
C GLN A 153 77.98 -22.49 -50.31
N LYS A 154 77.38 -21.64 -51.15
CA LYS A 154 77.89 -21.32 -52.49
C LYS A 154 79.29 -20.70 -52.46
N ASN A 155 79.61 -19.95 -51.40
CA ASN A 155 80.91 -19.32 -51.19
C ASN A 155 81.90 -20.20 -50.39
N ASN A 156 81.57 -21.47 -50.12
CA ASN A 156 82.39 -22.43 -49.37
C ASN A 156 82.77 -21.98 -47.94
N VAL A 157 81.90 -21.24 -47.26
CA VAL A 157 82.11 -20.78 -45.87
C VAL A 157 81.38 -21.70 -44.89
N SER A 158 81.91 -22.90 -44.67
CA SER A 158 81.25 -23.95 -43.86
C SER A 158 80.98 -23.57 -42.41
N THR A 159 81.80 -22.69 -41.82
CA THR A 159 81.59 -22.17 -40.46
C THR A 159 80.30 -21.36 -40.35
N ILE A 160 80.02 -20.50 -41.33
CA ILE A 160 78.76 -19.72 -41.37
C ILE A 160 77.56 -20.65 -41.55
N VAL A 161 77.67 -21.70 -42.37
CA VAL A 161 76.58 -22.68 -42.55
C VAL A 161 76.19 -23.32 -41.21
N PHE A 162 77.17 -23.75 -40.42
CA PHE A 162 76.94 -24.32 -39.08
C PHE A 162 76.23 -23.33 -38.14
N TYR A 163 76.71 -22.09 -38.08
CA TYR A 163 76.11 -21.07 -37.22
C TYR A 163 74.70 -20.69 -37.69
N ALA A 164 74.43 -20.69 -39.01
CA ALA A 164 73.12 -20.39 -39.55
C ALA A 164 72.11 -21.49 -39.18
N ASP A 165 72.52 -22.76 -39.23
CA ASP A 165 71.71 -23.89 -38.75
C ASP A 165 71.41 -23.78 -37.26
N SER A 166 72.42 -23.45 -36.45
CA SER A 166 72.22 -23.20 -35.01
C SER A 166 71.27 -22.03 -34.76
N SER A 167 71.35 -20.97 -35.57
CA SER A 167 70.48 -19.79 -35.42
C SER A 167 69.02 -20.13 -35.73
N LEU A 168 68.75 -20.95 -36.75
CA LEU A 168 67.39 -21.42 -37.03
C LEU A 168 66.79 -22.17 -35.83
N GLN A 169 67.56 -23.06 -35.20
CA GLN A 169 67.13 -23.79 -34.00
C GLN A 169 66.85 -22.85 -32.81
N ILE A 170 67.69 -21.82 -32.64
CA ILE A 170 67.47 -20.81 -31.58
C ILE A 170 66.20 -20.00 -31.87
N VAL A 171 65.93 -19.61 -33.13
CA VAL A 171 64.67 -18.92 -33.47
C VAL A 171 63.46 -19.81 -33.19
N ASP A 172 63.50 -21.11 -33.51
CA ASP A 172 62.43 -22.05 -33.15
C ASP A 172 62.24 -22.14 -31.63
N ASN A 173 63.33 -22.18 -30.87
CA ASN A 173 63.29 -22.19 -29.41
C ASN A 173 62.72 -20.88 -28.83
N ILE A 174 63.07 -19.72 -29.39
CA ILE A 174 62.50 -18.42 -29.00
C ILE A 174 60.99 -18.44 -29.17
N ILE A 175 60.47 -18.92 -30.30
CA ILE A 175 59.02 -19.01 -30.55
C ILE A 175 58.36 -19.94 -29.51
N TYR A 176 58.95 -21.11 -29.27
CA TYR A 176 58.44 -22.07 -28.29
C TYR A 176 58.37 -21.47 -26.88
N LEU A 177 59.47 -20.87 -26.41
CA LEU A 177 59.54 -20.23 -25.10
C LEU A 177 58.59 -19.02 -25.01
N SER A 178 58.42 -18.27 -26.11
CA SER A 178 57.52 -17.12 -26.16
C SER A 178 56.07 -17.56 -25.99
N ASN A 179 55.64 -18.61 -26.69
CA ASN A 179 54.29 -19.18 -26.51
C ASN A 179 54.06 -19.69 -25.08
N MET A 180 55.10 -20.29 -24.47
CA MET A 180 55.03 -20.71 -23.06
C MET A 180 54.86 -19.51 -22.13
N TYR A 181 55.60 -18.42 -22.35
CA TYR A 181 55.46 -17.18 -21.61
C TYR A 181 54.09 -16.51 -21.83
N PHE A 182 53.58 -16.45 -23.07
CA PHE A 182 52.27 -15.85 -23.37
C PHE A 182 51.13 -16.54 -22.61
N SER A 183 51.27 -17.84 -22.33
CA SER A 183 50.32 -18.61 -21.52
C SER A 183 50.56 -18.45 -20.02
N SER A 184 51.81 -18.57 -19.55
CA SER A 184 52.13 -18.62 -18.12
C SER A 184 52.21 -17.24 -17.47
N LYS A 185 52.56 -16.21 -18.25
CA LYS A 185 52.85 -14.83 -17.84
C LYS A 185 53.96 -14.75 -16.78
N SER A 186 54.77 -15.81 -16.61
CA SER A 186 55.72 -15.89 -15.52
C SER A 186 57.02 -15.13 -15.82
N VAL A 187 57.58 -14.48 -14.79
CA VAL A 187 58.89 -13.80 -14.91
C VAL A 187 60.00 -14.78 -15.31
N GLY A 188 59.89 -16.05 -14.87
CA GLY A 188 60.84 -17.09 -15.25
C GLY A 188 60.84 -17.37 -16.75
N ASP A 189 59.65 -17.50 -17.35
CA ASP A 189 59.51 -17.80 -18.77
C ASP A 189 59.91 -16.62 -19.65
N LYS A 190 59.56 -15.39 -19.22
CA LYS A 190 60.09 -14.16 -19.82
C LYS A 190 61.61 -14.17 -19.86
N ASN A 191 62.27 -14.49 -18.74
CA ASN A 191 63.73 -14.53 -18.68
C ASN A 191 64.34 -15.63 -19.56
N ASN A 192 63.65 -16.77 -19.70
CA ASN A 192 64.07 -17.84 -20.62
C ASN A 192 64.06 -17.35 -22.08
N VAL A 193 63.02 -16.63 -22.50
CA VAL A 193 62.93 -16.05 -23.85
C VAL A 193 64.05 -15.03 -24.08
N LEU A 194 64.25 -14.10 -23.14
CA LEU A 194 65.30 -13.09 -23.24
C LEU A 194 66.71 -13.72 -23.28
N GLY A 195 66.91 -14.82 -22.55
CA GLY A 195 68.13 -15.63 -22.62
C GLY A 195 68.36 -16.20 -24.02
N ALA A 196 67.33 -16.76 -24.66
CA ALA A 196 67.42 -17.28 -26.02
C ALA A 196 67.69 -16.19 -27.06
N PHE A 197 67.12 -14.99 -26.91
CA PHE A 197 67.49 -13.83 -27.74
C PHE A 197 68.96 -13.45 -27.57
N ASN A 198 69.50 -13.44 -26.34
CA ASN A 198 70.91 -13.15 -26.10
C ASN A 198 71.84 -14.23 -26.67
N GLU A 199 71.40 -15.49 -26.68
CA GLU A 199 72.12 -16.58 -27.35
C GLU A 199 72.17 -16.34 -28.87
N LEU A 200 71.05 -15.96 -29.49
CA LEU A 200 71.00 -15.60 -30.91
C LEU A 200 71.91 -14.42 -31.24
N ASP A 201 71.86 -13.36 -30.43
CA ASP A 201 72.73 -12.18 -30.57
C ASP A 201 74.22 -12.58 -30.53
N SER A 202 74.58 -13.50 -29.63
CA SER A 202 75.94 -14.03 -29.51
C SER A 202 76.37 -14.83 -30.74
N GLN A 203 75.47 -15.64 -31.32
CA GLN A 203 75.74 -16.40 -32.55
C GLN A 203 75.97 -15.46 -33.74
N LEU A 204 75.14 -14.42 -33.89
CA LEU A 204 75.31 -13.42 -34.94
C LEU A 204 76.66 -12.69 -34.83
N LEU A 205 77.09 -12.34 -33.61
CA LEU A 205 78.38 -11.70 -33.40
C LEU A 205 79.56 -12.58 -33.89
N ILE A 206 79.47 -13.90 -33.73
CA ILE A 206 80.51 -14.82 -34.21
C ILE A 206 80.51 -14.90 -35.74
N MET A 207 79.33 -14.91 -36.38
CA MET A 207 79.23 -14.95 -37.85
C MET A 207 79.87 -13.73 -38.53
N GLN A 208 79.88 -12.58 -37.85
CA GLN A 208 80.44 -11.32 -38.38
C GLN A 208 81.89 -11.47 -38.87
N TYR A 209 82.69 -12.31 -38.19
CA TYR A 209 84.09 -12.56 -38.56
C TYR A 209 84.27 -13.42 -39.82
N GLY A 210 83.21 -14.10 -40.28
CA GLY A 210 83.23 -14.96 -41.46
C GLY A 210 82.71 -14.31 -42.75
N LEU A 211 82.34 -13.03 -42.72
CA LEU A 211 81.66 -12.35 -43.84
C LEU A 211 82.65 -11.98 -44.97
N THR A 212 82.82 -12.91 -45.92
CA THR A 212 83.80 -12.81 -47.02
C THR A 212 83.30 -12.11 -48.29
N SER A 213 81.98 -11.98 -48.48
CA SER A 213 81.39 -11.32 -49.66
C SER A 213 80.42 -10.19 -49.27
N ASP A 214 80.21 -9.24 -50.18
CA ASP A 214 79.29 -8.13 -49.97
C ASP A 214 77.83 -8.59 -49.85
N ASP A 215 77.43 -9.65 -50.58
CA ASP A 215 76.11 -10.27 -50.46
C ASP A 215 75.87 -10.85 -49.05
N LEU A 216 76.88 -11.53 -48.49
CA LEU A 216 76.81 -12.03 -47.11
C LEU A 216 76.72 -10.90 -46.10
N ARG A 217 77.47 -9.80 -46.30
CA ARG A 217 77.38 -8.63 -45.42
C ARG A 217 75.99 -8.00 -45.45
N LYS A 218 75.39 -7.86 -46.63
CA LYS A 218 74.04 -7.32 -46.79
C LYS A 218 72.99 -8.18 -46.09
N LEU A 219 72.97 -9.48 -46.37
CA LEU A 219 72.05 -10.43 -45.73
C LEU A 219 72.25 -10.50 -44.21
N PHE A 220 73.49 -10.40 -43.73
CA PHE A 220 73.79 -10.34 -42.31
C PHE A 220 73.20 -9.09 -41.64
N THR A 221 73.32 -7.91 -42.28
CA THR A 221 72.67 -6.69 -41.79
C THR A 221 71.15 -6.81 -41.77
N GLU A 222 70.55 -7.43 -42.80
CA GLU A 222 69.10 -7.71 -42.82
C GLU A 222 68.69 -8.66 -41.68
N MET A 223 69.48 -9.72 -41.41
CA MET A 223 69.26 -10.60 -40.27
C MET A 223 69.32 -9.87 -38.94
N GLN A 224 70.31 -9.00 -38.73
CA GLN A 224 70.44 -8.21 -37.50
C GLN A 224 69.22 -7.29 -37.30
N ALA A 225 68.73 -6.66 -38.36
CA ALA A 225 67.52 -5.85 -38.31
C ALA A 225 66.32 -6.70 -37.89
N TYR A 226 66.10 -7.85 -38.51
CA TYR A 226 65.01 -8.76 -38.13
C TYR A 226 65.12 -9.28 -36.69
N VAL A 227 66.32 -9.59 -36.19
CA VAL A 227 66.50 -10.01 -34.79
C VAL A 227 66.14 -8.89 -33.82
N ASN A 228 66.56 -7.65 -34.11
CA ASN A 228 66.20 -6.49 -33.30
C ASN A 228 64.69 -6.25 -33.30
N ASP A 229 64.05 -6.29 -34.47
CA ASP A 229 62.60 -6.12 -34.61
C ASP A 229 61.86 -7.26 -33.88
N PHE A 230 62.35 -8.50 -34.00
CA PHE A 230 61.77 -9.67 -33.34
C PHE A 230 61.80 -9.54 -31.80
N LYS A 231 62.95 -9.13 -31.27
CA LYS A 231 63.14 -8.85 -29.84
C LYS A 231 62.29 -7.67 -29.39
N SER A 232 62.18 -6.63 -30.21
CA SER A 232 61.36 -5.44 -29.90
C SER A 232 59.87 -5.78 -29.82
N VAL A 233 59.33 -6.54 -30.78
CA VAL A 233 57.92 -6.96 -30.74
C VAL A 233 57.67 -7.89 -29.55
N PHE A 234 58.59 -8.79 -29.21
CA PHE A 234 58.49 -9.58 -27.99
C PHE A 234 58.38 -8.70 -26.73
N ILE A 235 59.22 -7.66 -26.63
CA ILE A 235 59.20 -6.72 -25.49
C ILE A 235 57.87 -5.96 -25.45
N GLN A 236 57.32 -5.54 -26.60
CA GLN A 236 56.01 -4.89 -26.65
C GLN A 236 54.89 -5.81 -26.15
N ILE A 237 54.92 -7.10 -26.52
CA ILE A 237 53.97 -8.09 -26.01
C ILE A 237 54.13 -8.26 -24.49
N VAL A 238 55.37 -8.33 -23.98
CA VAL A 238 55.65 -8.39 -22.54
C VAL A 238 55.07 -7.17 -21.82
N GLU A 239 55.32 -5.97 -22.32
CA GLU A 239 54.79 -4.72 -21.75
C GLU A 239 53.26 -4.71 -21.74
N THR A 240 52.64 -5.18 -22.83
CA THR A 240 51.19 -5.31 -22.94
C THR A 240 50.62 -6.26 -21.89
N ILE A 241 51.23 -7.44 -21.71
CA ILE A 241 50.83 -8.43 -20.69
C ILE A 241 51.01 -7.86 -19.27
N GLU A 242 52.18 -7.29 -18.97
CA GLU A 242 52.51 -6.76 -17.65
C GLU A 242 51.66 -5.53 -17.29
N SER A 243 51.17 -4.78 -18.28
CA SER A 243 50.25 -3.65 -18.06
C SER A 243 48.84 -4.05 -17.61
N GLN A 244 48.42 -5.31 -17.82
CA GLN A 244 47.12 -5.79 -17.37
C GLN A 244 47.06 -6.02 -15.86
N GLU A 245 48.16 -6.48 -15.25
CA GLU A 245 48.24 -6.79 -13.80
C GLU A 245 47.84 -5.62 -12.88
N PRO A 246 48.34 -4.38 -13.04
CA PRO A 246 47.90 -3.27 -12.19
C PRO A 246 46.42 -2.92 -12.38
N ILE A 247 45.86 -3.13 -13.59
CA ILE A 247 44.43 -2.92 -13.85
C ILE A 247 43.61 -3.99 -13.14
N ILE A 248 44.01 -5.26 -13.23
CA ILE A 248 43.37 -6.38 -12.52
C ILE A 248 43.42 -6.15 -11.00
N GLN A 249 44.57 -5.71 -10.46
CA GLN A 249 44.67 -5.38 -9.04
C GLN A 249 43.73 -4.23 -8.66
N GLN A 250 43.67 -3.17 -9.45
CA GLN A 250 42.76 -2.05 -9.21
C GLN A 250 41.30 -2.51 -9.24
N MET A 251 40.95 -3.42 -10.16
CA MET A 251 39.63 -4.03 -10.18
C MET A 251 39.36 -4.86 -8.93
N GLU A 252 40.32 -5.66 -8.45
CA GLU A 252 40.14 -6.41 -7.19
C GLU A 252 39.95 -5.49 -5.97
N GLU A 253 40.68 -4.39 -5.88
CA GLU A 253 40.49 -3.37 -4.84
C GLU A 253 39.09 -2.75 -4.93
N MET A 254 38.66 -2.36 -6.13
CA MET A 254 37.34 -1.80 -6.39
C MET A 254 36.22 -2.83 -6.14
N ARG A 255 36.46 -4.12 -6.39
CA ARG A 255 35.51 -5.20 -6.10
C ARG A 255 35.22 -5.27 -4.61
N VAL A 256 36.24 -5.16 -3.76
CA VAL A 256 36.04 -5.13 -2.31
C VAL A 256 35.24 -3.90 -1.91
N GLU A 257 35.59 -2.72 -2.42
CA GLU A 257 34.88 -1.47 -2.09
C GLU A 257 33.41 -1.48 -2.53
N ILE A 258 33.11 -2.00 -3.73
CA ILE A 258 31.73 -2.16 -4.22
C ILE A 258 30.94 -3.11 -3.32
N LEU A 259 31.52 -4.25 -2.93
CA LEU A 259 30.86 -5.22 -2.06
C LEU A 259 30.61 -4.65 -0.66
N ASP A 260 31.58 -3.92 -0.09
CA ASP A 260 31.42 -3.27 1.21
C ASP A 260 30.29 -2.22 1.18
N LEU A 261 30.22 -1.40 0.13
CA LEU A 261 29.13 -0.42 -0.05
C LEU A 261 27.77 -1.11 -0.19
N LEU A 262 27.69 -2.21 -0.95
CA LEU A 262 26.46 -2.98 -1.09
C LEU A 262 26.02 -3.61 0.24
N GLU A 263 26.95 -4.17 1.00
CA GLU A 263 26.68 -4.73 2.33
C GLU A 263 26.20 -3.65 3.30
N GLU A 264 26.85 -2.47 3.31
CA GLU A 264 26.46 -1.34 4.15
C GLU A 264 25.04 -0.86 3.83
N GLN A 265 24.73 -0.64 2.55
CA GLN A 265 23.39 -0.25 2.10
C GLN A 265 22.34 -1.29 2.49
N ARG A 266 22.63 -2.58 2.27
CA ARG A 266 21.72 -3.67 2.64
C ARG A 266 21.51 -3.75 4.15
N ALA A 267 22.55 -3.56 4.95
CA ALA A 267 22.47 -3.55 6.40
C ALA A 267 21.62 -2.38 6.90
N GLU A 268 21.79 -1.19 6.33
CA GLU A 268 20.99 -0.01 6.66
C GLU A 268 19.50 -0.24 6.35
N LEU A 269 19.17 -0.67 5.13
CA LEU A 269 17.80 -0.96 4.72
C LEU A 269 17.16 -2.03 5.62
N LYS A 270 17.93 -3.05 6.00
CA LYS A 270 17.46 -4.10 6.90
C LYS A 270 17.17 -3.55 8.31
N VAL A 271 18.01 -2.67 8.85
CA VAL A 271 17.74 -2.01 10.14
C VAL A 271 16.44 -1.19 10.06
N GLN A 272 16.21 -0.48 8.96
CA GLN A 272 14.96 0.24 8.74
C GLN A 272 13.75 -0.71 8.67
N GLN A 273 13.88 -1.90 8.06
CA GLN A 273 12.80 -2.90 8.00
C GLN A 273 12.49 -3.52 9.36
N ASP A 274 13.54 -3.92 10.08
CA ASP A 274 13.46 -4.57 11.38
C ASP A 274 12.90 -3.62 12.46
N THR A 275 13.00 -2.30 12.25
CA THR A 275 12.40 -1.28 13.11
C THR A 275 10.97 -0.91 12.67
N LEU A 276 10.75 -0.69 11.37
CA LEU A 276 9.45 -0.25 10.84
C LEU A 276 8.39 -1.34 10.98
N GLY A 277 8.69 -2.59 10.64
CA GLY A 277 7.73 -3.70 10.67
C GLY A 277 7.05 -3.88 12.04
N PRO A 278 7.80 -4.05 13.13
CA PRO A 278 7.24 -4.14 14.48
C PRO A 278 6.49 -2.88 14.91
N THR A 279 7.01 -1.70 14.59
CA THR A 279 6.37 -0.41 14.94
C THR A 279 4.99 -0.30 14.28
N LEU A 280 4.88 -0.65 13.00
CA LEU A 280 3.60 -0.65 12.29
C LEU A 280 2.58 -1.64 12.89
N ILE A 281 3.04 -2.82 13.34
CA ILE A 281 2.18 -3.80 14.00
C ILE A 281 1.68 -3.24 15.35
N GLU A 282 2.55 -2.62 16.14
CA GLU A 282 2.19 -2.02 17.42
C GLU A 282 1.20 -0.85 17.27
N GLU A 283 1.46 0.05 16.32
CA GLU A 283 0.57 1.17 15.99
C GLU A 283 -0.80 0.66 15.52
N ASN A 284 -0.82 -0.35 14.64
CA ASN A 284 -2.07 -0.92 14.15
C ASN A 284 -2.85 -1.63 15.27
N ASN A 285 -2.19 -2.40 16.14
CA ASN A 285 -2.82 -3.00 17.31
C ASN A 285 -3.43 -1.96 18.25
N THR A 286 -2.72 -0.85 18.49
CA THR A 286 -3.20 0.27 19.29
C THR A 286 -4.43 0.93 18.64
N ALA A 287 -4.41 1.13 17.33
CA ALA A 287 -5.52 1.72 16.59
C ALA A 287 -6.75 0.80 16.53
N ILE A 288 -6.56 -0.52 16.39
CA ILE A 288 -7.62 -1.53 16.50
C ILE A 288 -8.25 -1.48 17.90
N MET A 289 -7.43 -1.47 18.96
CA MET A 289 -7.91 -1.40 20.34
C MET A 289 -8.75 -0.13 20.58
N LEU A 290 -8.28 1.03 20.14
CA LEU A 290 -9.02 2.29 20.23
C LEU A 290 -10.33 2.26 19.43
N THR A 291 -10.31 1.68 18.24
CA THR A 291 -11.52 1.51 17.41
C THR A 291 -12.56 0.64 18.13
N ILE A 292 -12.14 -0.47 18.75
CA ILE A 292 -13.03 -1.34 19.53
C ILE A 292 -13.63 -0.55 20.69
N ILE A 293 -12.81 0.16 21.48
CA ILE A 293 -13.27 0.95 22.63
C ILE A 293 -14.29 2.02 22.19
N LEU A 294 -13.98 2.81 21.16
CA LEU A 294 -14.87 3.86 20.65
C LEU A 294 -16.19 3.29 20.12
N THR A 295 -16.14 2.15 19.42
CA THR A 295 -17.33 1.48 18.90
C THR A 295 -18.22 0.96 20.04
N VAL A 296 -17.62 0.34 21.07
CA VAL A 296 -18.35 -0.13 22.25
C VAL A 296 -18.99 1.05 23.00
N ILE A 297 -18.27 2.16 23.18
CA ILE A 297 -18.82 3.37 23.81
C ILE A 297 -19.99 3.93 23.00
N ALA A 298 -19.84 4.07 21.68
CA ALA A 298 -20.90 4.56 20.80
C ALA A 298 -22.15 3.64 20.85
N PHE A 299 -21.95 2.33 20.91
CA PHE A 299 -23.01 1.34 21.04
C PHE A 299 -23.75 1.45 22.38
N VAL A 300 -23.01 1.52 23.50
CA VAL A 300 -23.59 1.67 24.84
C VAL A 300 -24.38 2.99 24.95
N VAL A 301 -23.84 4.10 24.46
CA VAL A 301 -24.55 5.39 24.46
C VAL A 301 -25.81 5.32 23.60
N SER A 302 -25.77 4.64 22.45
CA SER A 302 -26.95 4.44 21.60
C SER A 302 -28.05 3.67 22.35
N ILE A 303 -27.71 2.60 23.07
CA ILE A 303 -28.66 1.85 23.91
C ILE A 303 -29.26 2.76 24.99
N ILE A 304 -28.43 3.52 25.72
CA ILE A 304 -28.88 4.43 26.77
C ILE A 304 -29.86 5.47 26.20
N MET A 305 -29.54 6.04 25.03
CA MET A 305 -30.39 7.02 24.36
C MET A 305 -31.73 6.43 23.90
N VAL A 306 -31.74 5.19 23.39
CA VAL A 306 -32.99 4.48 23.04
C VAL A 306 -33.85 4.24 24.27
N ILE A 307 -33.25 3.77 25.38
CA ILE A 307 -33.98 3.57 26.65
C ILE A 307 -34.54 4.91 27.16
N TYR A 308 -33.77 5.98 27.06
CA TYR A 308 -34.22 7.33 27.41
C TYR A 308 -35.40 7.81 26.54
N LEU A 309 -35.36 7.53 25.24
CA LEU A 309 -36.46 7.85 24.31
C LEU A 309 -37.74 7.08 24.69
N ILE A 310 -37.64 5.78 24.93
CA ILE A 310 -38.78 4.94 25.35
C ILE A 310 -39.41 5.48 26.64
N ARG A 311 -38.58 5.83 27.64
CA ARG A 311 -39.08 6.36 28.92
C ARG A 311 -39.65 7.77 28.83
N SER A 312 -39.10 8.62 27.97
CA SER A 312 -39.47 10.03 27.90
C SER A 312 -40.64 10.32 26.94
N ILE A 313 -40.92 9.44 25.99
CA ILE A 313 -41.98 9.64 24.98
C ILE A 313 -42.94 8.45 24.97
N THR A 314 -42.45 7.24 24.70
CA THR A 314 -43.31 6.06 24.48
C THR A 314 -44.14 5.71 25.71
N LYS A 315 -43.54 5.75 26.91
CA LYS A 315 -44.25 5.48 28.16
C LYS A 315 -45.34 6.52 28.47
N PRO A 316 -45.06 7.84 28.52
CA PRO A 316 -46.10 8.85 28.70
C PRO A 316 -47.21 8.81 27.64
N LEU A 317 -46.87 8.50 26.38
CA LEU A 317 -47.86 8.36 25.31
C LEU A 317 -48.77 7.15 25.51
N THR A 318 -48.22 6.03 26.00
CA THR A 318 -48.99 4.82 26.33
C THR A 318 -49.93 5.06 27.51
N GLU A 319 -49.44 5.73 28.56
CA GLU A 319 -50.27 6.13 29.71
C GLU A 319 -51.39 7.09 29.28
N PHE A 320 -51.06 8.08 28.44
CA PHE A 320 -52.03 9.01 27.90
C PHE A 320 -53.10 8.32 27.03
N ARG A 321 -52.70 7.38 26.16
CA ARG A 321 -53.61 6.54 25.38
C ARG A 321 -54.57 5.77 26.28
N ASN A 322 -54.08 5.17 27.36
CA ASN A 322 -54.92 4.40 28.29
C ASN A 322 -55.97 5.29 28.97
N LYS A 323 -55.59 6.51 29.39
CA LYS A 323 -56.53 7.51 29.93
C LYS A 323 -57.62 7.90 28.91
N ILE A 324 -57.24 8.09 27.64
CA ILE A 324 -58.19 8.37 26.57
C ILE A 324 -59.17 7.20 26.37
N ASN A 325 -58.70 5.94 26.44
CA ASN A 325 -59.58 4.78 26.32
C ASN A 325 -60.64 4.73 27.43
N GLN A 326 -60.25 4.98 28.69
CA GLN A 326 -61.19 5.05 29.82
C GLN A 326 -62.24 6.16 29.62
N PHE A 327 -61.79 7.32 29.16
CA PHE A 327 -62.67 8.44 28.88
C PHE A 327 -63.63 8.18 27.71
N LYS A 328 -63.18 7.44 26.69
CA LYS A 328 -64.02 6.97 25.58
C LYS A 328 -65.12 6.02 26.06
N GLU A 329 -64.87 5.20 27.08
CA GLU A 329 -65.85 4.28 27.68
C GLU A 329 -66.93 5.00 28.51
N GLY A 330 -66.88 6.33 28.60
CA GLY A 330 -67.86 7.13 29.32
C GLY A 330 -67.46 7.46 30.76
N ASP A 331 -66.27 7.05 31.21
CA ASP A 331 -65.74 7.48 32.49
C ASP A 331 -65.25 8.93 32.39
N LEU A 332 -66.15 9.88 32.66
CA LEU A 332 -65.78 11.29 32.77
C LEU A 332 -64.88 11.53 34.00
N THR A 333 -64.73 10.53 34.87
CA THR A 333 -63.78 10.31 35.98
C THR A 333 -62.34 10.76 35.83
N VAL A 334 -61.85 10.52 34.61
CA VAL A 334 -60.43 10.41 34.31
C VAL A 334 -59.72 11.74 34.50
N ASP A 335 -58.62 11.70 35.25
CA ASP A 335 -57.75 12.85 35.45
C ASP A 335 -56.67 12.93 34.37
N PHE A 336 -56.77 13.95 33.52
CA PHE A 336 -55.82 14.25 32.46
C PHE A 336 -54.78 15.31 32.87
N GLU A 337 -54.73 15.74 34.13
CA GLU A 337 -53.77 16.76 34.55
C GLU A 337 -52.33 16.28 34.37
N SER A 338 -51.56 17.04 33.57
CA SER A 338 -50.16 16.73 33.28
C SER A 338 -49.29 17.93 33.61
N LYS A 339 -48.25 17.68 34.41
CA LYS A 339 -47.19 18.65 34.71
C LYS A 339 -46.19 18.80 33.56
N SER A 340 -46.29 17.94 32.54
CA SER A 340 -45.42 18.03 31.37
C SER A 340 -45.73 19.28 30.56
N LYS A 341 -44.68 19.91 30.02
CA LYS A 341 -44.78 21.10 29.16
C LYS A 341 -44.61 20.77 27.67
N ASP A 342 -44.48 19.48 27.35
CA ASP A 342 -44.37 18.99 25.98
C ASP A 342 -45.74 18.84 25.31
N GLU A 343 -45.72 18.38 24.07
CA GLU A 343 -46.89 18.19 23.22
C GLU A 343 -47.90 17.22 23.86
N ILE A 344 -47.45 16.18 24.57
CA ILE A 344 -48.33 15.27 25.31
C ILE A 344 -48.99 16.01 26.50
N GLY A 345 -48.23 16.81 27.23
CA GLY A 345 -48.77 17.64 28.32
C GLY A 345 -49.82 18.64 27.83
N GLN A 346 -49.61 19.26 26.67
CA GLN A 346 -50.58 20.16 26.05
C GLN A 346 -51.87 19.43 25.66
N MET A 347 -51.76 18.25 25.02
CA MET A 347 -52.92 17.42 24.70
C MET A 347 -53.69 16.99 25.95
N ALA A 348 -52.98 16.59 27.01
CA ALA A 348 -53.58 16.18 28.26
C ALA A 348 -54.35 17.33 28.95
N ASN A 349 -53.79 18.53 28.97
CA ASN A 349 -54.47 19.70 29.54
C ASN A 349 -55.71 20.11 28.72
N ALA A 350 -55.66 19.99 27.38
CA ALA A 350 -56.84 20.24 26.53
C ALA A 350 -57.98 19.22 26.80
N LEU A 351 -57.65 17.93 26.95
CA LEU A 351 -58.61 16.88 27.31
C LEU A 351 -59.16 17.07 28.74
N SER A 352 -58.34 17.55 29.69
CA SER A 352 -58.80 17.90 31.03
C SER A 352 -59.88 18.99 30.99
N ALA A 353 -59.67 20.04 30.20
CA ALA A 353 -60.67 21.09 29.98
C ALA A 353 -61.96 20.54 29.35
N MET A 354 -61.84 19.67 28.35
CA MET A 354 -63.00 19.02 27.71
C MET A 354 -63.77 18.11 28.68
N SER A 355 -63.08 17.33 29.51
CA SER A 355 -63.70 16.51 30.55
C SER A 355 -64.49 17.36 31.56
N LYS A 356 -63.95 18.49 32.00
CA LYS A 356 -64.65 19.43 32.90
C LYS A 356 -65.93 19.98 32.26
N GLU A 357 -65.88 20.40 30.99
CA GLU A 357 -67.07 20.91 30.28
C GLU A 357 -68.13 19.81 30.06
N LEU A 358 -67.73 18.58 29.76
CA LEU A 358 -68.66 17.45 29.65
C LEU A 358 -69.29 17.08 30.99
N ARG A 359 -68.53 17.06 32.09
CA ARG A 359 -69.08 16.85 33.44
C ARG A 359 -70.11 17.92 33.80
N LYS A 360 -69.80 19.19 33.51
CA LYS A 360 -70.73 20.32 33.73
C LYS A 360 -72.01 20.16 32.90
N SER A 361 -71.87 19.74 31.65
CA SER A 361 -73.01 19.44 30.77
C SER A 361 -73.86 18.29 31.32
N MET A 362 -73.25 17.18 31.74
CA MET A 362 -73.96 16.05 32.37
C MET A 362 -74.62 16.42 33.69
N SER A 363 -73.99 17.24 34.52
CA SER A 363 -74.60 17.76 35.74
C SER A 363 -75.81 18.66 35.44
N SER A 364 -75.75 19.45 34.37
CA SER A 364 -76.87 20.28 33.91
C SER A 364 -78.03 19.43 33.39
N ILE A 365 -77.71 18.37 32.61
CA ILE A 365 -78.70 17.39 32.15
C ILE A 365 -79.35 16.67 33.33
N LYS A 366 -78.56 16.20 34.31
CA LYS A 366 -79.09 15.58 35.53
C LYS A 366 -80.06 16.51 36.28
N GLY A 367 -79.67 17.76 36.48
CA GLY A 367 -80.53 18.76 37.12
C GLY A 367 -81.80 19.08 36.31
N ALA A 368 -81.72 19.08 34.97
CA ALA A 368 -82.89 19.22 34.11
C ALA A 368 -83.82 18.00 34.21
N SER A 369 -83.27 16.79 34.20
CA SER A 369 -84.03 15.54 34.38
C SER A 369 -84.70 15.47 35.76
N GLU A 370 -84.02 15.87 36.84
CA GLU A 370 -84.63 15.97 38.17
C GLU A 370 -85.78 16.98 38.22
N LYS A 371 -85.68 18.10 37.50
CA LYS A 371 -86.79 19.05 37.35
C LYS A 371 -87.96 18.45 36.57
N VAL A 372 -87.69 17.70 35.50
CA VAL A 372 -88.72 17.02 34.69
C VAL A 372 -89.42 15.92 35.51
N ASP A 373 -88.66 15.14 36.29
CA ASP A 373 -89.19 14.11 37.18
C ASP A 373 -90.11 14.73 38.25
N ASN A 374 -89.62 15.78 38.94
CA ASN A 374 -90.43 16.54 39.89
C ASN A 374 -91.68 17.18 39.25
N ALA A 375 -91.57 17.71 38.03
CA ALA A 375 -92.71 18.24 37.29
C ALA A 375 -93.73 17.13 36.94
N SER A 376 -93.25 15.94 36.57
CA SER A 376 -94.09 14.76 36.30
C SER A 376 -94.82 14.29 37.56
N ILE A 377 -94.16 14.30 38.73
CA ILE A 377 -94.78 14.01 40.03
C ILE A 377 -95.87 15.04 40.37
N LYS A 378 -95.57 16.34 40.21
CA LYS A 378 -96.56 17.42 40.44
C LYS A 378 -97.74 17.32 39.48
N LEU A 379 -97.50 17.01 38.21
CA LEU A 379 -98.54 16.82 37.20
C LEU A 379 -99.42 15.62 37.53
N THR A 380 -98.82 14.52 38.01
CA THR A 380 -99.56 13.33 38.46
C THR A 380 -100.45 13.67 39.65
N LYS A 381 -99.94 14.42 40.64
CA LYS A 381 -100.75 14.94 41.76
C LYS A 381 -101.89 15.85 41.30
N ALA A 382 -101.60 16.83 40.46
CA ALA A 382 -102.61 17.75 39.92
C ALA A 382 -103.68 17.00 39.10
N SER A 383 -103.28 15.98 38.33
CA SER A 383 -104.21 15.13 37.58
C SER A 383 -105.11 14.32 38.52
N GLN A 384 -104.57 13.82 39.64
CA GLN A 384 -105.35 13.09 40.65
C GLN A 384 -106.32 14.02 41.38
N GLU A 385 -105.89 15.22 41.77
CA GLU A 385 -106.73 16.24 42.40
C GLU A 385 -107.85 16.69 41.45
N SER A 386 -107.56 16.88 40.17
CA SER A 386 -108.56 17.18 39.14
C SER A 386 -109.57 16.04 38.96
N ARG A 387 -109.15 14.77 39.07
CA ARG A 387 -110.08 13.62 39.05
C ARG A 387 -111.00 13.64 40.25
N ASN A 388 -110.46 13.85 41.45
CA ASN A 388 -111.25 13.94 42.68
C ASN A 388 -112.26 15.09 42.59
N ASN A 389 -111.84 16.28 42.14
CA ASN A 389 -112.74 17.42 41.94
C ASN A 389 -113.83 17.12 40.89
N SER A 390 -113.50 16.35 39.84
CA SER A 390 -114.49 15.93 38.83
C SER A 390 -115.50 14.93 39.40
N GLU A 391 -115.08 14.02 40.28
CA GLU A 391 -115.98 13.14 41.03
C GLU A 391 -116.89 13.92 41.99
N GLU A 392 -116.34 14.92 42.68
CA GLU A 392 -117.10 15.78 43.59
C GLU A 392 -118.12 16.64 42.81
N LEU A 393 -117.71 17.19 41.67
CA LEU A 393 -118.59 17.92 40.75
C LEU A 393 -119.69 17.00 40.19
N LYS A 394 -119.37 15.75 39.85
CA LYS A 394 -120.36 14.75 39.44
C LYS A 394 -121.37 14.50 40.56
N THR A 395 -120.89 14.35 41.80
CA THR A 395 -121.76 14.16 42.97
C THR A 395 -122.68 15.37 43.19
N GLN A 396 -122.16 16.60 43.02
CA GLN A 396 -122.99 17.81 43.07
C GLN A 396 -124.01 17.86 41.93
N MET A 397 -123.63 17.42 40.73
CA MET A 397 -124.56 17.32 39.60
C MET A 397 -125.65 16.29 39.84
N ASP A 398 -125.33 15.15 40.47
CA ASP A 398 -126.33 14.16 40.90
C ASP A 398 -127.29 14.79 41.93
N ILE A 399 -126.80 15.57 42.90
CA ILE A 399 -127.64 16.30 43.87
C ILE A 399 -128.51 17.36 43.18
N ILE A 400 -127.97 18.10 42.20
CA ILE A 400 -128.73 19.08 41.42
C ILE A 400 -129.82 18.36 40.62
N GLN A 401 -129.51 17.22 40.02
CA GLN A 401 -130.49 16.40 39.32
C GLN A 401 -131.60 15.94 40.27
N THR A 402 -131.26 15.40 41.45
CA THR A 402 -132.25 15.01 42.46
C THR A 402 -133.08 16.21 42.92
N SER A 403 -132.45 17.37 43.14
CA SER A 403 -133.17 18.60 43.52
C SER A 403 -134.07 19.11 42.39
N ALA A 404 -133.66 18.94 41.13
CA ALA A 404 -134.46 19.29 39.97
C ALA A 404 -135.65 18.33 39.80
N GLU A 405 -135.47 17.04 40.07
CA GLU A 405 -136.54 16.03 40.11
C GLU A 405 -137.52 16.34 41.26
N GLU A 406 -137.03 16.69 42.44
CA GLU A 406 -137.86 17.07 43.60
C GLU A 406 -138.59 18.41 43.35
N THR A 407 -137.94 19.38 42.70
CA THR A 407 -138.58 20.63 42.28
C THR A 407 -139.63 20.38 41.20
N ALA A 408 -139.37 19.50 40.24
CA ALA A 408 -140.36 19.10 39.24
C ALA A 408 -141.56 18.39 39.88
N GLY A 409 -141.32 17.50 40.86
CA GLY A 409 -142.36 16.85 41.65
C GLY A 409 -143.18 17.85 42.48
N ASN A 410 -142.54 18.82 43.12
CA ASN A 410 -143.22 19.90 43.84
C ASN A 410 -144.02 20.80 42.88
N VAL A 411 -143.53 21.04 41.66
CA VAL A 411 -144.28 21.78 40.63
C VAL A 411 -145.49 20.97 40.15
N GLU A 412 -145.37 19.66 39.99
CA GLU A 412 -146.48 18.74 39.70
C GLU A 412 -147.53 18.75 40.83
N GLU A 413 -147.10 18.72 42.09
CA GLU A 413 -147.96 18.80 43.27
C GLU A 413 -148.67 20.16 43.37
N VAL A 414 -147.97 21.27 43.08
CA VAL A 414 -148.57 22.60 43.00
C VAL A 414 -149.58 22.68 41.86
N THR A 415 -149.32 22.10 40.69
CA THR A 415 -150.32 22.04 39.61
C THR A 415 -151.52 21.19 39.96
N SER A 416 -151.35 20.06 40.66
CA SER A 416 -152.47 19.23 41.14
C SER A 416 -153.31 19.94 42.20
N GLY A 417 -152.69 20.80 43.03
CA GLY A 417 -153.40 21.63 44.02
C GLY A 417 -154.13 22.83 43.44
N VAL A 418 -153.79 23.24 42.21
CA VAL A 418 -154.46 24.35 41.49
C VAL A 418 -155.73 23.89 40.75
N ASP A 419 -155.88 22.59 40.48
CA ASP A 419 -157.05 22.02 39.78
C ASP A 419 -158.23 21.63 40.71
N GLU A 420 -158.13 21.81 42.03
CA GLU A 420 -159.19 21.44 43.00
C GLU A 420 -159.90 22.64 43.69
N VAL A 421 -159.81 23.85 43.13
CA VAL A 421 -160.59 25.04 43.56
C VAL A 421 -161.44 25.55 42.40
#